data_AF-G5F2I0-F1
#
_entry.id   AF-G5F2I0-F1
#
_cell.length_a   1.000
_cell.length_b   1.000
_cell.length_c   1.000
_cell.angle_alpha   90.00
_cell.angle_beta   90.00
_cell.angle_gamma   90.00
#
_symmetry.space_group_name_H-M   'P 1'
#
loop_
_entity.id
_entity.type
_entity.pdbx_description
1 polymer ?
#
loop_
_entity_poly.entity_id
_entity_poly.type
_entity_poly.pdbx_seq_one_letter_code
_entity_poly.pdbx_strand_id
1 'polypeptide(L)'
;MHVLSDALGETGLALVRAAAIQFRRESVVVSRLTHVEGMEEVRRYLDRYVPDGSATVLFHTILDEGLREELRQEAEERGMATVDLLGPSLSMLERLLGEAPMDVPGLVVERESRLVRSIDARRL
;
A
#
# COMPACT_ATOMS: atom_id res chain seq x y z
N MET A 1 -6.42 -11.46 -0.42
CA MET A 1 -5.91 -10.09 -0.63
C MET A 1 -4.67 -9.92 0.21
N HIS A 2 -3.70 -9.17 -0.29
CA HIS A 2 -2.44 -8.96 0.44
C HIS A 2 -2.16 -7.47 0.52
N VAL A 3 -1.61 -7.04 1.66
CA VAL A 3 -1.11 -5.70 1.88
C VAL A 3 0.40 -5.78 2.04
N LEU A 4 1.14 -5.03 1.24
CA LEU A 4 2.59 -4.96 1.27
C LEU A 4 3.01 -3.54 1.67
N SER A 5 3.95 -3.41 2.60
CA SER A 5 4.45 -2.09 2.99
C SER A 5 5.89 -2.18 3.42
N ASP A 6 6.65 -1.14 3.08
CA ASP A 6 7.98 -0.84 3.61
C ASP A 6 7.97 -0.36 5.08
N ALA A 7 6.78 -0.27 5.69
CA ALA A 7 6.52 0.06 7.07
C ALA A 7 5.53 -0.97 7.66
N LEU A 8 4.62 -0.54 8.54
CA LEU A 8 3.62 -1.43 9.13
C LEU A 8 2.54 -1.84 8.13
N GLY A 9 2.14 -1.00 7.16
CA GLY A 9 1.03 -1.32 6.25
C GLY A 9 -0.37 -1.14 6.87
N GLU A 10 -0.48 -0.29 7.89
CA GLU A 10 -1.77 0.04 8.52
C GLU A 10 -2.68 0.83 7.58
N THR A 11 -2.13 1.76 6.80
CA THR A 11 -2.88 2.54 5.80
C THR A 11 -3.51 1.64 4.73
N GLY A 12 -2.73 0.70 4.18
CA GLY A 12 -3.24 -0.29 3.23
C GLY A 12 -4.34 -1.16 3.83
N LEU A 13 -4.13 -1.66 5.06
CA LEU A 13 -5.15 -2.45 5.76
C LEU A 13 -6.43 -1.65 6.03
N ALA A 14 -6.30 -0.37 6.43
CA ALA A 14 -7.43 0.51 6.68
C ALA A 14 -8.26 0.74 5.42
N LEU A 15 -7.62 0.97 4.27
CA LEU A 15 -8.31 1.09 2.99
C LEU A 15 -9.06 -0.19 2.64
N VAL A 16 -8.40 -1.35 2.73
CA VAL A 16 -9.03 -2.64 2.43
C VAL A 16 -10.24 -2.89 3.33
N ARG A 17 -10.14 -2.57 4.63
CA ARG A 17 -11.28 -2.68 5.56
C ARG A 17 -12.42 -1.76 5.17
N ALA A 18 -12.14 -0.50 4.86
CA ALA A 18 -13.14 0.48 4.46
C ALA A 18 -13.84 0.13 3.13
N ALA A 19 -13.11 -0.49 2.19
CA ALA A 19 -13.69 -0.97 0.94
C ALA A 19 -14.49 -2.27 1.13
N ALA A 20 -13.96 -3.23 1.90
CA ALA A 20 -14.55 -4.55 2.09
C ALA A 20 -15.97 -4.48 2.69
N ILE A 21 -16.26 -3.52 3.57
CA ILE A 21 -17.59 -3.34 4.16
C ILE A 21 -18.69 -3.00 3.13
N GLN A 22 -18.32 -2.58 1.92
CA GLN A 22 -19.29 -2.30 0.85
C GLN A 22 -19.82 -3.58 0.17
N PHE A 23 -19.25 -4.75 0.49
CA PHE A 23 -19.61 -6.01 -0.11
C PHE A 23 -20.40 -6.89 0.86
N ARG A 24 -21.37 -7.65 0.35
CA ARG A 24 -22.23 -8.56 1.14
C ARG A 24 -21.53 -9.87 1.58
N ARG A 25 -20.19 -9.90 1.59
CA ARG A 25 -19.39 -11.08 1.95
C ARG A 25 -19.34 -11.19 3.47
N GLU A 26 -19.49 -12.42 3.99
CA GLU A 26 -19.44 -12.67 5.44
C GLU A 26 -18.06 -12.41 6.03
N SER A 27 -16.99 -12.69 5.28
CA SER A 27 -15.62 -12.39 5.69
C SER A 27 -14.70 -12.14 4.49
N VAL A 28 -13.71 -11.29 4.73
CA VAL A 28 -12.61 -10.99 3.80
C VAL A 28 -11.30 -11.26 4.53
N VAL A 29 -10.46 -12.13 3.98
CA VAL A 29 -9.14 -12.45 4.54
C VAL A 29 -8.09 -11.55 3.88
N VAL A 30 -7.33 -10.87 4.73
CA VAL A 30 -6.24 -9.97 4.33
C VAL A 30 -4.96 -10.39 5.06
N SER A 31 -3.93 -10.74 4.29
CA SER A 31 -2.60 -11.03 4.83
C SER A 31 -1.69 -9.81 4.63
N ARG A 32 -0.79 -9.56 5.58
CA ARG A 32 0.16 -8.44 5.53
C ARG A 32 1.59 -8.93 5.42
N LEU A 33 2.36 -8.28 4.55
CA LEU A 33 3.82 -8.29 4.55
C LEU A 33 4.29 -6.87 4.91
N THR A 34 5.05 -6.75 6.00
CA THR A 34 5.46 -5.46 6.58
C THR A 34 6.98 -5.35 6.52
N HIS A 35 7.51 -4.13 6.56
CA HIS A 35 8.95 -3.86 6.46
C HIS A 35 9.57 -4.47 5.20
N VAL A 36 8.87 -4.38 4.07
CA VAL A 36 9.39 -4.82 2.78
C VAL A 36 10.59 -3.94 2.40
N GLU A 37 11.77 -4.55 2.34
CA GLU A 37 13.01 -3.86 1.94
C GLU A 37 13.43 -4.18 0.50
N GLY A 38 12.82 -5.21 -0.12
CA GLY A 38 13.14 -5.56 -1.50
C GLY A 38 12.33 -6.72 -2.07
N MET A 39 12.46 -6.93 -3.38
CA MET A 39 11.62 -7.87 -4.11
C MET A 39 11.86 -9.35 -3.79
N GLU A 40 13.05 -9.73 -3.32
CA GLU A 40 13.31 -11.13 -2.98
C GLU A 40 12.39 -11.62 -1.86
N GLU A 41 12.15 -10.78 -0.84
CA GLU A 41 11.21 -11.08 0.22
C GLU A 41 9.78 -11.18 -0.30
N VAL A 42 9.38 -10.24 -1.17
CA VAL A 42 8.05 -10.24 -1.78
C VAL A 42 7.81 -11.52 -2.57
N ARG A 43 8.76 -11.93 -3.41
CA ARG A 43 8.67 -13.18 -4.19
C ARG A 43 8.49 -14.38 -3.27
N ARG A 44 9.34 -14.53 -2.25
CA ARG A 44 9.23 -15.64 -1.27
C ARG A 44 7.88 -15.65 -0.54
N TYR A 45 7.35 -14.47 -0.20
CA TYR A 45 6.04 -14.34 0.42
C TYR A 45 4.92 -14.79 -0.54
N LEU A 46 4.96 -14.30 -1.78
CA LEU A 46 3.98 -14.66 -2.81
C LEU A 46 4.01 -16.16 -3.10
N ASP A 47 5.20 -16.74 -3.30
CA ASP A 47 5.38 -18.18 -3.55
C ASP A 47 4.81 -19.05 -2.42
N ARG A 48 4.90 -18.56 -1.17
CA ARG A 48 4.42 -19.31 0.00
C ARG A 48 2.92 -19.17 0.23
N TYR A 49 2.35 -18.00 -0.02
CA TYR A 49 1.00 -17.65 0.44
C TYR A 49 0.00 -17.36 -0.68
N VAL A 50 0.45 -17.32 -1.94
CA VAL A 50 -0.39 -17.08 -3.12
C VAL A 50 -0.18 -18.23 -4.10
N PRO A 51 -1.05 -19.27 -4.06
CA PRO A 51 -0.96 -20.38 -4.99
C PRO A 51 -1.14 -19.91 -6.44
N ASP A 52 -0.44 -20.56 -7.37
CA ASP A 52 -0.53 -20.27 -8.81
C ASP A 52 -1.98 -20.27 -9.30
N GLY A 53 -2.33 -19.25 -10.09
CA GLY A 53 -3.68 -19.07 -10.64
C GLY A 53 -4.72 -18.52 -9.65
N SER A 54 -4.35 -18.21 -8.41
CA SER A 54 -5.27 -17.59 -7.44
C SER A 54 -5.59 -16.15 -7.83
N ALA A 55 -6.87 -15.83 -8.03
CA ALA A 55 -7.32 -14.46 -8.19
C ALA A 55 -7.13 -13.67 -6.88
N THR A 56 -6.13 -12.79 -6.86
CA THR A 56 -5.84 -11.94 -5.69
C THR A 56 -5.45 -10.52 -6.13
N VAL A 57 -5.40 -9.62 -5.15
CA VAL A 57 -5.03 -8.21 -5.33
C VAL A 57 -3.98 -7.87 -4.28
N LEU A 58 -2.93 -7.16 -4.73
CA LEU A 58 -1.84 -6.65 -3.91
C LEU A 58 -2.05 -5.15 -3.67
N PHE A 59 -2.45 -4.77 -2.47
CA PHE A 59 -2.46 -3.38 -2.05
C PHE A 59 -1.08 -3.03 -1.50
N HIS A 60 -0.51 -1.89 -1.83
CA HIS A 60 0.78 -1.52 -1.28
C HIS A 60 0.95 -0.04 -0.94
N THR A 61 1.79 0.18 0.07
CA THR A 61 2.28 1.49 0.51
C THR A 61 3.79 1.38 0.59
N ILE A 62 4.46 1.59 -0.55
CA ILE A 62 5.91 1.52 -0.73
C ILE A 62 6.37 2.87 -1.28
N LEU A 63 7.36 3.49 -0.64
CA LEU A 63 7.90 4.79 -1.02
C LEU A 63 8.91 4.70 -2.16
N ASP A 64 9.75 3.67 -2.18
CA ASP A 64 10.75 3.48 -3.21
C ASP A 64 10.11 3.20 -4.58
N GLU A 65 10.38 4.06 -5.57
CA GLU A 65 9.78 3.97 -6.90
C GLU A 65 10.25 2.73 -7.68
N GLY A 66 11.52 2.34 -7.53
CA GLY A 66 12.08 1.16 -8.19
C GLY A 66 11.38 -0.12 -7.71
N LEU A 67 11.23 -0.26 -6.40
CA LEU A 67 10.54 -1.39 -5.77
C LEU A 67 9.05 -1.43 -6.13
N ARG A 68 8.39 -0.28 -6.27
CA ARG A 68 7.00 -0.23 -6.80
C ARG A 68 6.92 -0.78 -8.22
N GLU A 69 7.85 -0.38 -9.07
CA GLU A 69 7.86 -0.82 -10.47
C GLU A 69 8.21 -2.30 -10.60
N GLU A 70 9.18 -2.80 -9.86
CA GLU A 70 9.47 -4.24 -9.82
C GLU A 70 8.29 -5.05 -9.27
N LEU A 71 7.59 -4.56 -8.23
CA LEU A 71 6.39 -5.19 -7.70
C LEU A 71 5.27 -5.25 -8.75
N ARG A 72 5.08 -4.17 -9.50
CA ARG A 72 4.10 -4.10 -10.59
C ARG A 72 4.40 -5.14 -11.66
N GLN A 73 5.66 -5.26 -12.08
CA GLN A 73 6.09 -6.24 -13.08
C GLN A 73 5.91 -7.67 -12.58
N GLU A 74 6.35 -7.98 -11.36
CA GLU A 74 6.18 -9.32 -10.75
C GLU A 74 4.69 -9.71 -10.64
N ALA A 75 3.83 -8.74 -10.26
CA ALA A 75 2.40 -8.98 -10.19
C ALA A 75 1.79 -9.25 -11.57
N GLU A 76 2.19 -8.46 -12.58
CA GLU A 76 1.75 -8.62 -13.97
C GLU A 76 2.13 -9.99 -14.54
N GLU A 77 3.38 -10.43 -14.33
CA GLU A 77 3.87 -11.75 -14.74
C GLU A 77 3.08 -12.91 -14.11
N ARG A 78 2.60 -12.71 -12.88
CA ARG A 78 1.77 -13.68 -12.15
C ARG A 78 0.27 -13.53 -12.42
N GLY A 79 -0.14 -12.58 -13.26
CA GLY A 79 -1.55 -12.30 -13.55
C GLY A 79 -2.33 -11.72 -12.37
N MET A 80 -1.66 -11.02 -11.46
CA MET A 80 -2.24 -10.37 -10.29
C MET A 80 -2.43 -8.86 -10.51
N ALA A 81 -3.49 -8.31 -9.92
CA ALA A 81 -3.70 -6.86 -9.89
C ALA A 81 -2.97 -6.22 -8.70
N THR A 82 -2.43 -5.03 -8.89
CA THR A 82 -1.88 -4.19 -7.83
C THR A 82 -2.67 -2.90 -7.64
N VAL A 83 -2.64 -2.38 -6.41
CA VAL A 83 -3.16 -1.06 -6.06
C VAL A 83 -2.07 -0.32 -5.30
N ASP A 84 -1.49 0.69 -5.94
CA ASP A 84 -0.54 1.62 -5.33
C ASP A 84 -1.29 2.75 -4.64
N LEU A 85 -1.20 2.80 -3.31
CA LEU A 85 -1.86 3.86 -2.53
C LEU A 85 -1.01 5.13 -2.44
N LEU A 86 0.33 5.01 -2.54
CA LEU A 86 1.23 6.12 -2.26
C LEU A 86 1.73 6.81 -3.51
N GLY A 87 2.13 6.11 -4.57
CA GLY A 87 2.72 6.74 -5.76
C GLY A 87 1.85 7.87 -6.34
N PRO A 88 0.58 7.60 -6.72
CA PRO A 88 -0.30 8.64 -7.23
C PRO A 88 -0.54 9.78 -6.22
N SER A 89 -0.66 9.44 -4.93
CA SER A 89 -0.90 10.41 -3.86
C SER A 89 0.28 11.36 -3.68
N LEU A 90 1.50 10.82 -3.69
CA LEU A 90 2.75 11.59 -3.57
C LEU A 90 2.95 12.49 -4.78
N SER A 91 2.75 11.98 -6.01
CA SER A 91 2.85 12.79 -7.22
C SER A 91 1.86 13.96 -7.22
N MET A 92 0.65 13.76 -6.70
CA MET A 92 -0.32 14.86 -6.56
C MET A 92 0.11 15.89 -5.51
N LEU A 93 0.63 15.44 -4.36
CA LEU A 93 1.10 16.33 -3.29
C LEU A 93 2.35 17.11 -3.70
N GLU A 94 3.30 16.48 -4.40
CA GLU A 94 4.47 17.16 -4.95
C GLU A 94 4.07 18.29 -5.89
N ARG A 95 3.12 18.04 -6.81
CA ARG A 95 2.59 19.06 -7.72
C ARG A 95 1.88 20.20 -7.00
N LEU A 96 1.21 19.92 -5.89
CA LEU A 96 0.46 20.90 -5.11
C LEU A 96 1.38 21.74 -4.22
N LEU A 97 2.35 21.10 -3.56
CA LEU A 97 3.22 21.73 -2.56
C LEU A 97 4.48 22.32 -3.19
N GLY A 98 4.87 21.87 -4.39
CA GLY A 98 6.10 22.30 -5.07
C GLY A 98 7.38 21.70 -4.48
N GLU A 99 7.26 20.61 -3.70
CA GLU A 99 8.37 19.95 -3.01
C GLU A 99 8.30 18.44 -3.23
N ALA A 100 9.46 17.81 -3.48
CA ALA A 100 9.57 16.38 -3.63
C ALA A 100 9.37 15.66 -2.28
N PRO A 101 8.87 14.40 -2.28
CA PRO A 101 8.81 13.57 -1.08
C PRO A 101 10.19 13.40 -0.42
N MET A 102 10.22 13.19 0.90
CA MET A 102 11.47 12.95 1.63
C MET A 102 12.05 11.54 1.40
N ASP A 103 11.27 10.62 0.82
CA ASP A 103 11.64 9.22 0.57
C ASP A 103 12.29 8.51 1.76
N VAL A 104 11.68 8.62 2.94
CA VAL A 104 12.13 7.91 4.15
C VAL A 104 11.17 6.77 4.48
N PRO A 105 11.51 5.51 4.14
CA PRO A 105 10.77 4.32 4.56
C PRO A 105 10.59 4.26 6.07
N GLY A 106 9.45 3.74 6.53
CA GLY A 106 9.19 3.56 7.96
C GLY A 106 8.87 4.84 8.76
N LEU A 107 8.95 6.04 8.18
CA LEU A 107 8.70 7.32 8.87
C LEU A 107 7.21 7.58 9.21
N VAL A 108 6.34 6.58 9.10
CA VAL A 108 4.89 6.78 8.99
C VAL A 108 4.16 6.88 10.34
N VAL A 109 4.77 6.54 11.48
CA VAL A 109 4.00 6.53 12.75
C VAL A 109 4.38 7.63 13.75
N GLU A 110 5.63 8.14 13.74
CA GLU A 110 6.08 9.08 14.78
C GLU A 110 5.84 10.57 14.49
N ARG A 111 5.39 10.95 13.29
CA ARG A 111 5.18 12.36 12.89
C ARG A 111 3.73 12.78 12.60
N GLU A 112 2.76 11.87 12.68
CA GLU A 112 1.36 12.13 12.25
C GLU A 112 0.68 13.31 12.96
N SER A 113 0.95 13.53 14.24
CA SER A 113 0.15 14.46 15.05
C SER A 113 0.48 15.95 14.87
N ARG A 114 1.56 16.32 14.17
CA ARG A 114 2.02 17.72 14.10
C ARG A 114 1.93 18.38 12.72
N LEU A 115 1.91 17.60 11.64
CA LEU A 115 2.00 18.13 10.28
C LEU A 115 0.64 18.36 9.60
N VAL A 116 -0.32 17.46 9.79
CA VAL A 116 -1.60 17.51 9.09
C VAL A 116 -2.70 18.03 10.02
N ARG A 117 -3.23 19.21 9.74
CA ARG A 117 -4.46 19.71 10.37
C ARG A 117 -5.65 19.39 9.48
N SER A 118 -6.59 18.61 10.01
CA SER A 118 -7.87 18.35 9.36
C SER A 118 -8.95 19.25 9.95
N ILE A 119 -9.79 19.83 9.10
CA ILE A 119 -10.98 20.60 9.48
C ILE A 119 -12.17 19.89 8.86
N ASP A 120 -13.17 19.56 9.68
CA ASP A 120 -14.46 19.07 9.18
C ASP A 120 -15.23 20.25 8.59
N ALA A 121 -15.39 20.26 7.26
CA ALA A 121 -16.08 21.33 6.56
C ALA A 121 -17.54 21.51 7.00
N ARG A 122 -18.15 20.52 7.66
CA ARG A 122 -19.50 20.66 8.26
C ARG A 122 -19.50 21.50 9.54
N ARG A 123 -18.32 21.82 10.07
CA ARG A 123 -18.10 22.65 11.27
C ARG A 123 -17.58 24.05 10.93
N LEU A 124 -17.45 24.37 9.65
CA LEU A 124 -17.25 25.73 9.13
C LEU A 124 -18.61 26.41 8.92
#